data_AF-A0A5K1FR10-F1
#
_entry.id   AF-A0A5K1FR10-F1
#
_cell.length_a   1.000
_cell.length_b   1.000
_cell.length_c   1.000
_cell.angle_alpha   90.00
_cell.angle_beta   90.00
_cell.angle_gamma   90.00
#
_symmetry.space_group_name_H-M   'P 1'
#
loop_
_entity.id
_entity.type
_entity.pdbx_description
1 polymer ?
#
loop_
_entity_poly.entity_id
_entity_poly.type
_entity_poly.pdbx_seq_one_letter_code
_entity_poly.pdbx_strand_id
1 'polypeptide(L)' 'SYLEITSDSYFGFIKDFVVGIGPWKETIVATKGNHLAAATDLVAKAHAHNLQ' A
#
# COMPACT_ATOMS: atom_id res chain seq x y z
N SER A 1 -0.74 7.43 11.18
CA SER A 1 -1.45 8.10 10.06
C SER A 1 -1.45 7.22 8.81
N TYR A 2 -2.11 7.58 7.70
CA TYR A 2 -2.03 6.79 6.44
C TYR A 2 -0.58 6.59 5.96
N LEU A 3 0.24 7.64 6.05
CA LEU A 3 1.64 7.58 5.64
C LEU A 3 2.50 6.67 6.52
N GLU A 4 2.12 6.51 7.78
CA GLU A 4 2.84 5.67 8.75
C GLU A 4 2.61 4.19 8.46
N ILE A 5 1.35 3.79 8.20
CA ILE A 5 1.00 2.40 7.86
C ILE A 5 1.37 2.00 6.42
N THR A 6 1.82 2.96 5.62
CA THR A 6 2.34 2.74 4.25
C THR A 6 3.83 3.09 4.14
N SER A 7 4.49 3.28 5.29
CA SER A 7 5.93 3.55 5.36
C SER A 7 6.74 2.27 5.21
N ASP A 8 7.98 2.41 4.72
CA ASP A 8 8.93 1.30 4.59
C ASP A 8 9.24 0.64 5.95
N SER A 9 9.32 1.43 7.03
CA SER A 9 9.57 0.90 8.37
C SER A 9 8.41 0.04 8.85
N TYR A 10 7.17 0.41 8.53
CA TYR A 10 6.01 -0.39 8.86
C TYR A 10 5.96 -1.69 8.06
N PHE A 11 6.25 -1.64 6.75
CA PHE A 11 6.37 -2.85 5.93
C PHE A 11 7.48 -3.79 6.41
N GLY A 12 8.63 -3.22 6.79
CA GLY A 12 9.72 -3.97 7.41
C GLY A 12 9.32 -4.63 8.73
N PHE A 13 8.43 -4.02 9.51
CA PHE A 13 7.91 -4.57 10.76
C PHE A 13 6.90 -5.70 10.52
N ILE A 14 5.94 -5.52 9.60
CA ILE A 14 4.84 -6.49 9.43
C ILE A 14 5.25 -7.74 8.66
N LYS A 15 6.30 -7.69 7.83
CA LYS A 15 6.69 -8.81 6.95
C LYS A 15 7.00 -10.11 7.67
N ASP A 16 7.38 -10.06 8.94
CA ASP A 16 7.67 -11.25 9.74
C ASP A 16 6.39 -11.94 10.24
N PHE A 17 5.23 -11.28 10.08
CA PHE A 17 3.94 -11.73 10.60
C PHE A 17 2.90 -11.99 9.51
N VAL A 18 3.11 -11.49 8.29
CA VAL A 18 2.13 -11.55 7.19
C VAL A 18 2.79 -11.95 5.87
N VAL A 19 2.00 -12.55 4.98
CA VAL A 19 2.46 -12.97 3.64
C VAL A 19 2.28 -11.85 2.60
N GLY A 20 1.34 -10.93 2.82
CA GLY A 20 1.02 -9.88 1.87
C GLY A 20 0.07 -8.84 2.44
N ILE A 21 -0.23 -7.81 1.64
CA ILE A 21 -1.17 -6.75 2.02
C ILE A 21 -2.37 -6.72 1.08
N GLY A 22 -3.57 -6.57 1.65
CA GLY A 22 -4.82 -6.42 0.90
C GLY A 22 -5.39 -5.01 1.03
N PRO A 23 -4.82 -3.99 0.37
CA PRO A 23 -5.31 -2.63 0.45
C PRO A 23 -6.69 -2.51 -0.23
N TRP A 24 -7.50 -1.59 0.28
CA TRP A 24 -8.77 -1.25 -0.38
C TRP A 24 -8.48 -0.57 -1.72
N LYS A 25 -9.29 -0.85 -2.75
CA LYS A 25 -9.31 -0.20 -4.07
C LYS A 25 -9.03 1.31 -4.02
N GLU A 26 -9.68 2.09 -3.15
CA GLU A 26 -9.52 3.55 -3.08
C GLU A 26 -8.15 3.97 -2.55
N THR A 27 -7.47 3.08 -1.83
CA THR A 27 -6.09 3.26 -1.34
C THR A 27 -5.07 3.10 -2.48
N ILE A 28 -5.39 2.29 -3.48
CA ILE A 28 -4.58 2.13 -4.69
C ILE A 28 -4.89 3.21 -5.71
N VAL A 29 -6.18 3.45 -5.97
CA VAL A 29 -6.64 4.43 -6.96
C VAL A 29 -7.67 5.33 -6.31
N ALA A 30 -7.24 6.50 -5.87
CA ALA A 30 -8.13 7.49 -5.29
C ALA A 30 -9.13 8.00 -6.34
N THR A 31 -10.36 8.29 -5.90
CA THR A 31 -11.36 8.98 -6.73
C THR A 31 -11.24 10.48 -6.55
N LYS A 32 -11.07 11.22 -7.64
CA LYS A 32 -11.03 12.69 -7.64
C LYS A 32 -12.09 13.22 -8.60
N GLY A 33 -13.14 13.84 -8.06
CA GLY A 33 -14.22 14.43 -8.86
C GLY A 33 -14.87 13.43 -9.82
N ASN A 34 -15.28 12.27 -9.31
CA ASN A 34 -15.88 11.15 -10.07
C ASN A 34 -14.98 10.51 -11.15
N HIS A 35 -13.69 10.82 -11.15
CA HIS A 35 -12.70 10.18 -12.03
C HIS A 35 -11.68 9.40 -11.21
N LEU A 36 -11.12 8.36 -11.82
CA LEU A 36 -9.98 7.62 -11.25
C LEU A 36 -8.72 8.49 -11.37
N ALA A 37 -8.02 8.69 -10.26
CA ALA A 37 -6.70 9.32 -10.26
C ALA A 37 -5.61 8.32 -10.70
N ALA A 38 -4.36 8.77 -10.75
CA ALA A 38 -3.23 7.87 -10.93
C ALA A 38 -3.14 6.86 -9.77
N ALA A 39 -2.76 5.62 -10.09
CA ALA A 39 -2.51 4.61 -9.07
C ALA A 39 -1.31 4.99 -8.19
N THR A 40 -1.41 4.70 -6.89
CA THR A 40 -0.31 4.84 -5.94
C THR A 40 0.72 3.73 -6.14
N ASP A 41 1.94 3.94 -5.64
CA ASP A 41 3.03 2.96 -5.67
C ASP A 41 2.95 1.93 -4.53
N LEU A 42 1.82 1.85 -3.82
CA LEU A 42 1.67 1.05 -2.60
C LEU A 42 1.94 -0.43 -2.84
N VAL A 43 1.40 -1.00 -3.92
CA VAL A 43 1.62 -2.42 -4.28
C VAL A 43 3.07 -2.66 -4.68
N ALA A 44 3.66 -1.75 -5.47
CA ALA A 44 5.05 -1.86 -5.87
C ALA A 44 6.01 -1.80 -4.66
N LYS A 45 5.71 -0.94 -3.68
CA LYS A 45 6.44 -0.88 -2.41
C LYS A 45 6.31 -2.18 -1.62
N ALA A 46 5.10 -2.71 -1.45
CA ALA A 46 4.89 -3.98 -0.76
C ALA A 46 5.71 -5.12 -1.41
N HIS A 47 5.71 -5.20 -2.74
CA HIS A 47 6.51 -6.17 -3.50
C HIS A 47 8.01 -6.00 -3.25
N ALA A 48 8.50 -4.76 -3.16
CA ALA A 48 9.91 -4.49 -2.82
C ALA A 48 10.30 -4.96 -1.40
N HIS A 49 9.32 -5.12 -0.49
CA HIS A 49 9.50 -5.65 0.86
C HIS A 49 9.22 -7.16 0.97
N ASN A 50 9.07 -7.87 -0.16
CA ASN A 50 8.72 -9.30 -0.24
C ASN A 50 7.34 -9.62 0.36
N LEU A 51 6.42 -8.66 0.30
CA LEU A 51 5.01 -8.85 0.64
C LEU A 51 4.22 -9.06 -0.66
N GLN A 52 3.27 -10.00 -0.66
CA GLN A 52 2.39 -10.28 -1.81
C GLN A 52 1.31 -9.22 -2.02
#